data_AF-A0A934GYZ4-F1
#
_entry.id   AF-A0A934GYZ4-F1
#
_cell.length_a   1.000
_cell.length_b   1.000
_cell.length_c   1.000
_cell.angle_alpha   90.00
_cell.angle_beta   90.00
_cell.angle_gamma   90.00
#
_symmetry.space_group_name_H-M   'P 1'
#
loop_
_entity.id
_entity.type
_entity.pdbx_description
1 polymer ?
#
loop_
_entity_poly.entity_id
_entity_poly.type
_entity_poly.pdbx_seq_one_letter_code
_entity_poly.pdbx_strand_id
1 'polypeptide(L)'
;MLPNLPVINLMTPAIFQKLSTQQRRIGYTLIAVVLLSLYLYGAIAQSVKKNTSPRLIDQSSYLHYAEKLRESAFTNYRNGNQMPLYPLIQSLHYVPNSGDMEFFRRGRWLNIGLSVVVLAGVAWIFFRRFPPLLALNLLLMSMFTVFMFKAGYFQVEVLYYGLTFISFLLMLRMLIAPTTKLAIWTGVITGLAYLAKASVLPAVGLFVGWFVLKWMYGFWKNRADTSLAQLRNGLLVVVVFLMVIAPFLIYVRVQFGHWFYNVNTTFYIWYDSWDEVRYGTRKYHDVTQYPNMPADEIPSMGKYLREHTVADMVGRASSGLIKSYDRHTFCPCAYGYVKFLQLYSVFALWACVVFWHTHLKILLKRHFFLGLFCLSYFAAYTLSYAWYVPIAMGHRFMLAMFLPFIFTIGALLTYFHQQQPTIRAFGRQVAWLNLFNLVTFLILVVDIFDILTDRITRISGAG
;
A
#
# COMPACT_ATOMS: atom_id res chain seq x y z
N MET A 1 -21.63 6.46 3.43
CA MET A 1 -22.38 5.22 3.19
C MET A 1 -22.26 4.77 1.74
N LEU A 2 -21.34 3.82 1.45
CA LEU A 2 -21.77 2.65 0.66
C LEU A 2 -23.02 2.16 1.40
N PRO A 3 -24.15 1.86 0.72
CA PRO A 3 -25.44 1.66 1.38
C PRO A 3 -25.23 0.88 2.66
N ASN A 4 -25.80 1.37 3.77
CA ASN A 4 -25.69 0.75 5.09
C ASN A 4 -25.95 -0.74 4.92
N LEU A 5 -24.86 -1.51 4.84
CA LEU A 5 -24.96 -2.94 4.85
C LEU A 5 -25.42 -3.22 6.28
N PRO A 6 -26.59 -3.83 6.48
CA PRO A 6 -26.89 -4.36 7.80
C PRO A 6 -25.68 -5.18 8.21
N VAL A 7 -25.20 -4.99 9.44
CA VAL A 7 -24.21 -5.89 10.02
C VAL A 7 -24.90 -7.24 10.04
N ILE A 8 -24.68 -8.02 8.99
CA ILE A 8 -25.30 -9.33 8.89
C ILE A 8 -24.63 -10.13 9.99
N ASN A 9 -25.42 -10.56 10.98
CA ASN A 9 -25.04 -11.56 11.98
C ASN A 9 -24.80 -12.90 11.25
N LEU A 10 -23.78 -12.97 10.41
CA LEU A 10 -23.39 -14.18 9.70
C LEU A 10 -22.35 -14.90 10.53
N MET A 11 -22.81 -16.02 11.08
CA MET A 11 -22.03 -17.15 11.57
C MET A 11 -21.06 -16.81 12.71
N THR A 12 -21.62 -16.54 13.90
CA THR A 12 -21.02 -17.22 15.06
C THR A 12 -21.16 -18.72 14.78
N PRO A 13 -20.08 -19.53 14.84
CA PRO A 13 -20.21 -20.98 14.71
C PRO A 13 -21.32 -21.48 15.62
N ALA A 14 -22.09 -22.51 15.27
CA ALA A 14 -23.21 -22.99 16.08
C ALA A 14 -22.83 -23.23 17.56
N ILE A 15 -21.55 -23.55 17.81
CA ILE A 15 -20.92 -23.64 19.13
C ILE A 15 -20.97 -22.30 19.89
N PHE A 16 -20.65 -21.17 19.24
CA PHE A 16 -20.70 -19.84 19.84
C PHE A 16 -22.10 -19.23 19.91
N GLN A 17 -23.07 -19.72 19.14
CA GLN A 17 -24.46 -19.27 19.28
C GLN A 17 -25.07 -19.71 20.63
N LYS A 18 -24.58 -20.81 21.20
CA LYS A 18 -24.94 -21.27 22.55
C LYS A 18 -24.22 -20.52 23.68
N LEU A 19 -23.21 -19.72 23.35
CA LEU A 19 -22.43 -18.97 24.34
C LEU A 19 -23.10 -17.62 24.65
N SER A 20 -23.07 -17.26 25.93
CA SER A 20 -23.47 -15.92 26.37
C SER A 20 -22.65 -14.84 25.64
N THR A 21 -23.19 -13.63 25.55
CA THR A 21 -22.48 -12.48 24.96
C THR A 21 -21.13 -12.23 25.64
N GLN A 22 -21.04 -12.48 26.96
CA GLN A 22 -19.80 -12.38 27.72
C GLN A 22 -18.78 -13.44 27.30
N GLN A 23 -19.17 -14.71 27.21
CA GLN A 23 -18.29 -15.80 26.77
C GLN A 23 -17.75 -15.57 25.36
N ARG A 24 -18.60 -15.05 24.44
CA ARG A 24 -18.16 -14.68 23.08
C ARG A 24 -17.10 -13.57 23.09
N ARG A 25 -17.31 -12.53 23.90
CA ARG A 25 -16.33 -11.43 24.06
C ARG A 25 -15.00 -11.96 24.59
N ILE A 26 -15.03 -12.78 25.64
CA ILE A 26 -13.82 -13.41 26.20
C ILE A 26 -13.11 -14.24 25.12
N GLY A 27 -13.83 -15.07 24.37
CA GLY A 27 -13.26 -15.87 23.29
C GLY A 27 -12.57 -15.03 22.21
N TYR A 28 -13.22 -13.96 21.74
CA TYR A 28 -12.62 -13.05 20.76
C TYR A 28 -11.40 -12.31 21.31
N THR A 29 -11.43 -11.88 22.57
CA THR A 29 -10.28 -11.25 23.22
C THR A 29 -9.11 -12.21 23.31
N LEU A 30 -9.33 -13.47 23.71
CA LEU A 30 -8.29 -14.49 23.76
C LEU A 30 -7.67 -14.75 22.39
N ILE A 31 -8.50 -14.90 21.35
CA ILE A 31 -8.02 -15.07 19.97
C ILE A 31 -7.18 -13.85 19.55
N ALA A 32 -7.65 -12.63 19.81
CA ALA A 32 -6.91 -11.42 19.47
C ALA A 32 -5.55 -11.35 20.19
N VAL A 33 -5.50 -11.71 21.47
CA VAL A 33 -4.26 -11.77 22.26
C VAL A 33 -3.29 -12.80 21.70
N VAL A 34 -3.77 -14.00 21.35
CA VAL A 34 -2.93 -15.04 20.74
C VAL A 34 -2.37 -14.57 19.40
N LEU A 35 -3.21 -14.03 18.51
CA LEU A 35 -2.78 -13.54 17.20
C LEU A 35 -1.77 -12.39 17.31
N LEU A 36 -2.00 -11.45 18.24
CA LEU A 36 -1.07 -10.36 18.51
C LEU A 36 0.26 -10.89 19.05
N SER A 37 0.23 -11.86 19.96
CA SER A 37 1.44 -12.47 20.53
C SER A 37 2.27 -13.18 19.48
N LEU A 38 1.63 -13.96 18.60
CA LEU A 38 2.31 -14.62 17.47
C LEU A 38 2.91 -13.60 16.49
N TYR A 39 2.18 -12.53 16.18
CA TYR A 39 2.67 -11.45 15.34
C TYR A 39 3.88 -10.74 15.95
N LEU A 40 3.81 -10.39 17.24
CA LEU A 40 4.90 -9.73 17.95
C LEU A 40 6.13 -10.63 18.05
N TYR A 41 5.95 -11.90 18.37
CA TYR A 41 7.04 -12.89 18.34
C TYR A 41 7.75 -12.85 16.98
N GLY A 42 6.97 -12.84 15.90
CA GLY A 42 7.53 -12.80 14.56
C GLY A 42 8.27 -11.48 14.24
N ALA A 43 7.62 -10.34 14.45
CA ALA A 43 8.22 -9.04 14.20
C ALA A 43 9.51 -8.81 15.00
N ILE A 44 9.54 -9.27 16.26
CA ILE A 44 10.71 -9.21 17.14
C ILE A 44 11.80 -10.15 16.62
N ALA A 45 11.47 -11.37 16.22
CA ALA A 45 12.45 -12.30 15.66
C ALA A 45 13.10 -11.73 14.38
N GLN A 46 12.34 -11.09 13.50
CA GLN A 46 12.89 -10.36 12.34
C GLN A 46 13.82 -9.23 12.76
N SER A 47 13.39 -8.40 13.72
CA SER A 47 14.21 -7.32 14.26
C SER A 47 15.53 -7.86 14.82
N VAL A 48 15.49 -8.84 15.71
CA VAL A 48 16.66 -9.30 16.46
C VAL A 48 17.57 -10.22 15.64
N LYS A 49 17.01 -11.14 14.84
CA LYS A 49 17.79 -12.17 14.14
C LYS A 49 18.23 -11.76 12.73
N LYS A 50 17.48 -10.87 12.06
CA LYS A 50 17.75 -10.47 10.68
C LYS A 50 18.18 -9.04 10.51
N ASN A 51 17.56 -8.12 11.25
CA ASN A 51 17.84 -6.71 11.10
C ASN A 51 18.91 -6.21 12.10
N THR A 52 20.09 -6.82 12.11
CA THR A 52 21.12 -6.58 13.15
C THR A 52 22.00 -5.35 12.91
N SER A 53 21.97 -4.75 11.71
CA SER A 53 22.86 -3.64 11.35
C SER A 53 22.09 -2.48 10.70
N PRO A 54 22.33 -1.22 11.12
CA PRO A 54 21.73 -0.03 10.52
C PRO A 54 22.23 0.22 9.09
N ARG A 55 23.36 -0.39 8.69
CA ARG A 55 23.95 -0.25 7.35
C ARG A 55 23.29 -1.16 6.31
N LEU A 56 22.38 -2.05 6.72
CA LEU A 56 21.63 -2.88 5.79
C LEU A 56 20.63 -2.02 5.01
N ILE A 57 20.87 -1.88 3.71
CA ILE A 57 19.97 -1.24 2.74
C ILE A 57 19.77 0.25 3.11
N ASP A 58 18.59 0.82 2.90
CA ASP A 58 18.30 2.25 3.02
C ASP A 58 18.07 2.74 4.46
N GLN A 59 18.25 1.88 5.46
CA GLN A 59 17.96 2.22 6.87
C GLN A 59 18.88 3.32 7.41
N SER A 60 20.16 3.26 7.05
CA SER A 60 21.14 4.28 7.42
C SER A 60 20.74 5.68 6.93
N SER A 61 20.17 5.78 5.73
CA SER A 61 19.67 7.05 5.18
C SER A 61 18.49 7.61 6.00
N TYR A 62 17.56 6.77 6.43
CA TYR A 62 16.46 7.20 7.32
C TYR A 62 16.96 7.58 8.71
N LEU A 63 17.92 6.81 9.26
CA LEU A 63 18.52 7.06 10.57
C LEU A 63 19.23 8.41 10.60
N HIS A 64 20.12 8.64 9.63
CA HIS A 64 20.86 9.89 9.50
C HIS A 64 19.94 11.08 9.26
N TYR A 65 18.88 10.92 8.47
CA TYR A 65 17.91 11.98 8.25
C TYR A 65 17.17 12.33 9.55
N ALA A 66 16.70 11.32 10.30
CA ALA A 66 16.03 11.57 11.57
C ALA A 66 16.94 12.26 12.60
N GLU A 67 18.22 11.87 12.67
CA GLU A 67 19.24 12.54 13.49
C GLU A 67 19.41 14.01 13.08
N LYS A 68 19.67 14.27 11.79
CA LYS A 68 19.90 15.65 11.30
C LYS A 68 18.68 16.55 11.47
N LEU A 69 17.47 16.00 11.37
CA LEU A 69 16.25 16.74 11.70
C LEU A 69 16.25 17.17 13.16
N ARG A 70 16.61 16.28 14.08
CA ARG A 70 16.63 16.61 15.51
C ARG A 70 17.73 17.62 15.85
N GLU A 71 18.94 17.43 15.34
CA GLU A 71 20.09 18.32 15.57
C GLU A 71 19.86 19.74 15.03
N SER A 72 19.14 19.86 13.91
CA SER A 72 18.83 21.14 13.28
C SER A 72 17.56 21.82 13.79
N ALA A 73 16.95 21.32 14.88
CA ALA A 73 15.65 21.77 15.36
C ALA A 73 14.56 21.76 14.27
N PHE A 74 14.52 20.69 13.47
CA PHE A 74 13.55 20.42 12.40
C PHE A 74 13.60 21.36 11.20
N THR A 75 14.77 21.97 10.94
CA THR A 75 14.97 22.89 9.80
C THR A 75 15.68 22.22 8.61
N ASN A 76 16.41 21.12 8.83
CA ASN A 76 17.21 20.47 7.80
C ASN A 76 16.48 19.30 7.13
N TYR A 77 15.91 19.55 5.95
CA TYR A 77 15.28 18.52 5.10
C TYR A 77 16.17 18.08 3.92
N ARG A 78 17.51 18.14 4.03
CA ARG A 78 18.48 17.94 2.92
C ARG A 78 18.58 16.49 2.43
N ASN A 79 17.47 15.95 1.96
CA ASN A 79 17.37 14.63 1.38
C ASN A 79 16.35 14.63 0.24
N GLY A 80 16.85 14.56 -0.98
CA GLY A 80 16.07 14.46 -2.21
C GLY A 80 15.54 13.06 -2.50
N ASN A 81 15.78 12.08 -1.63
CA ASN A 81 15.36 10.69 -1.82
C ASN A 81 14.27 10.28 -0.83
N GLN A 82 14.54 10.34 0.47
CA GLN A 82 13.57 10.00 1.52
C GLN A 82 12.64 11.19 1.80
N MET A 83 11.35 10.89 1.98
CA MET A 83 10.35 11.90 2.35
C MET A 83 10.33 12.12 3.87
N PRO A 84 9.91 13.30 4.35
CA PRO A 84 10.25 13.75 5.70
C PRO A 84 9.40 13.15 6.84
N LEU A 85 8.20 12.62 6.58
CA LEU A 85 7.25 12.26 7.64
C LEU A 85 7.77 11.16 8.57
N TYR A 86 8.35 10.11 8.01
CA TYR A 86 8.88 9.01 8.82
C TYR A 86 10.15 9.39 9.59
N PRO A 87 11.17 10.03 8.97
CA PRO A 87 12.28 10.65 9.70
C PRO A 87 11.82 11.58 10.82
N LEU A 88 10.81 12.42 10.56
CA LEU A 88 10.24 13.33 11.56
C LEU A 88 9.71 12.56 12.77
N ILE A 89 8.90 11.53 12.57
CA ILE A 89 8.38 10.69 13.66
C ILE A 89 9.53 10.03 14.44
N GLN A 90 10.50 9.45 13.74
CA GLN A 90 11.65 8.79 14.38
C GLN A 90 12.54 9.77 15.16
N SER A 91 12.70 11.00 14.66
CA SER A 91 13.55 12.03 15.28
C SER A 91 13.04 12.48 16.66
N LEU A 92 11.74 12.31 16.94
CA LEU A 92 11.17 12.58 18.27
C LEU A 92 11.71 11.63 19.35
N HIS A 93 12.28 10.49 18.94
CA HIS A 93 12.85 9.47 19.82
C HIS A 93 14.38 9.42 19.76
N TYR A 94 15.02 10.32 19.02
CA TYR A 94 16.47 10.47 19.02
C TYR A 94 16.94 11.10 20.33
N VAL A 95 17.93 10.49 20.97
CA VAL A 95 18.61 11.02 22.15
C VAL A 95 20.03 11.42 21.73
N PRO A 96 20.42 12.69 21.92
CA PRO A 96 21.76 13.15 21.60
C PRO A 96 22.83 12.26 22.25
N ASN A 97 23.88 11.93 21.49
CA ASN A 97 25.02 11.12 21.93
C ASN A 97 24.69 9.65 22.29
N SER A 98 23.49 9.12 21.99
CA SER A 98 23.18 7.71 22.27
C SER A 98 23.91 6.71 21.36
N GLY A 99 24.51 7.19 20.26
CA GLY A 99 25.12 6.37 19.21
C GLY A 99 24.09 5.75 18.26
N ASP A 100 24.50 5.53 17.01
CA ASP A 100 23.65 5.04 15.92
C ASP A 100 22.93 3.73 16.25
N MET A 101 23.64 2.80 16.90
CA MET A 101 23.10 1.47 17.19
C MET A 101 21.94 1.53 18.21
N GLU A 102 22.04 2.39 19.21
CA GLU A 102 20.98 2.55 20.21
C GLU A 102 19.76 3.24 19.59
N PHE A 103 19.98 4.29 18.79
CA PHE A 103 18.88 4.94 18.09
C PHE A 103 18.19 3.99 17.10
N PHE A 104 18.97 3.21 16.36
CA PHE A 104 18.47 2.16 15.48
C PHE A 104 17.63 1.12 16.24
N ARG A 105 18.09 0.64 17.40
CA ARG A 105 17.34 -0.30 18.24
C ARG A 105 15.99 0.29 18.66
N ARG A 106 15.96 1.53 19.16
CA ARG A 106 14.72 2.21 19.58
C ARG A 106 13.76 2.41 18.41
N GLY A 107 14.26 2.86 17.26
CA GLY A 107 13.40 3.13 16.12
C GLY A 107 12.77 1.87 15.51
N ARG A 108 13.44 0.70 15.60
CA ARG A 108 12.81 -0.59 15.23
C ARG A 108 11.66 -0.94 16.16
N TRP A 109 11.81 -0.75 17.47
CA TRP A 109 10.72 -0.97 18.42
C TRP A 109 9.53 -0.04 18.19
N LEU A 110 9.81 1.24 17.90
CA LEU A 110 8.78 2.19 17.50
C LEU A 110 8.05 1.71 16.24
N ASN A 111 8.78 1.20 15.24
CA ASN A 111 8.17 0.72 14.00
C ASN A 111 7.33 -0.55 14.19
N ILE A 112 7.69 -1.44 15.12
CA ILE A 112 6.84 -2.57 15.55
C ILE A 112 5.57 -2.05 16.23
N GLY A 113 5.66 -1.06 17.13
CA GLY A 113 4.49 -0.44 17.73
C GLY A 113 3.58 0.20 16.68
N LEU A 114 4.16 0.94 15.73
CA LEU A 114 3.45 1.54 14.61
C LEU A 114 2.75 0.50 13.74
N SER A 115 3.38 -0.66 13.50
CA SER A 115 2.76 -1.73 12.72
C SER A 115 1.53 -2.32 13.39
N VAL A 116 1.56 -2.47 14.73
CA VAL A 116 0.39 -2.90 15.51
C VAL A 116 -0.75 -1.89 15.39
N VAL A 117 -0.46 -0.58 15.50
CA VAL A 117 -1.47 0.48 15.34
C VAL A 117 -2.09 0.46 13.94
N VAL A 118 -1.26 0.35 12.89
CA VAL A 118 -1.75 0.26 11.50
C VAL A 118 -2.61 -0.99 11.30
N LEU A 119 -2.16 -2.16 11.79
CA LEU A 119 -2.91 -3.41 11.69
C LEU A 119 -4.22 -3.39 12.46
N ALA A 120 -4.28 -2.72 13.63
CA ALA A 120 -5.52 -2.52 14.36
C ALA A 120 -6.52 -1.67 13.54
N GLY A 121 -6.05 -0.63 12.87
CA GLY A 121 -6.85 0.15 11.92
C GLY A 121 -7.36 -0.67 10.74
N VAL A 122 -6.48 -1.49 10.13
CA VAL A 122 -6.84 -2.41 9.03
C VAL A 122 -7.87 -3.44 9.49
N ALA A 123 -7.67 -4.05 10.65
CA ALA A 123 -8.61 -5.00 11.25
C ALA A 123 -9.98 -4.35 11.46
N TRP A 124 -10.02 -3.15 12.05
CA TRP A 124 -11.26 -2.40 12.23
C TRP A 124 -11.99 -2.17 10.91
N ILE A 125 -11.28 -1.78 9.85
CA ILE A 125 -11.86 -1.60 8.51
C ILE A 125 -12.40 -2.94 7.98
N PHE A 126 -11.61 -4.01 8.01
CA PHE A 126 -12.02 -5.32 7.46
C PHE A 126 -13.24 -5.89 8.18
N PHE A 127 -13.24 -5.92 9.51
CA PHE A 127 -14.38 -6.45 10.29
C PHE A 127 -15.63 -5.57 10.22
N ARG A 128 -15.50 -4.29 9.85
CA ARG A 128 -16.65 -3.41 9.56
C ARG A 128 -17.21 -3.59 8.16
N ARG A 129 -16.46 -4.18 7.22
CA ARG A 129 -16.80 -4.21 5.79
C ARG A 129 -17.09 -5.59 5.24
N PHE A 130 -16.53 -6.63 5.83
CA PHE A 130 -16.58 -7.98 5.31
C PHE A 130 -17.19 -8.96 6.31
N PRO A 131 -17.73 -10.10 5.83
CA PRO A 131 -18.07 -11.22 6.70
C PRO A 131 -16.88 -11.60 7.59
N PRO A 132 -17.10 -12.01 8.86
CA PRO A 132 -16.02 -12.18 9.84
C PRO A 132 -14.88 -13.10 9.38
N LEU A 133 -15.19 -14.23 8.73
CA LEU A 133 -14.17 -15.17 8.28
C LEU A 133 -13.33 -14.61 7.12
N LEU A 134 -13.95 -13.88 6.18
CA LEU A 134 -13.23 -13.16 5.13
C LEU A 134 -12.34 -12.07 5.75
N ALA A 135 -12.89 -11.25 6.65
CA ALA A 135 -12.15 -10.20 7.35
C ALA A 135 -10.92 -10.76 8.08
N LEU A 136 -11.09 -11.88 8.79
CA LEU A 136 -10.02 -12.59 9.49
C LEU A 136 -8.94 -13.08 8.51
N ASN A 137 -9.32 -13.74 7.42
CA ASN A 137 -8.36 -14.20 6.41
C ASN A 137 -7.54 -13.04 5.82
N LEU A 138 -8.22 -11.96 5.42
CA LEU A 138 -7.55 -10.76 4.88
C LEU A 138 -6.57 -10.14 5.90
N LEU A 139 -6.97 -10.10 7.18
CA LEU A 139 -6.12 -9.59 8.25
C LEU A 139 -4.91 -10.50 8.48
N LEU A 140 -5.10 -11.82 8.59
CA LEU A 140 -4.02 -12.79 8.80
C LEU A 140 -3.00 -12.76 7.66
N MET A 141 -3.47 -12.68 6.41
CA MET A 141 -2.59 -12.48 5.26
C MET A 141 -1.76 -11.20 5.41
N SER A 142 -2.39 -10.08 5.75
CA SER A 142 -1.71 -8.80 5.93
C SER A 142 -0.66 -8.85 7.07
N MET A 143 -1.04 -9.45 8.20
CA MET A 143 -0.17 -9.57 9.38
C MET A 143 1.08 -10.39 9.06
N PHE A 144 0.89 -11.64 8.61
CA PHE A 144 1.98 -12.63 8.58
C PHE A 144 2.74 -12.70 7.25
N THR A 145 2.16 -12.22 6.15
CA THR A 145 2.83 -12.27 4.83
C THR A 145 3.37 -10.92 4.36
N VAL A 146 3.09 -9.82 5.08
CA VAL A 146 3.53 -8.47 4.72
C VAL A 146 4.11 -7.72 5.92
N PHE A 147 3.28 -7.41 6.91
CA PHE A 147 3.66 -6.48 7.97
C PHE A 147 4.72 -7.07 8.91
N MET A 148 4.67 -8.35 9.22
CA MET A 148 5.61 -8.99 10.15
C MET A 148 7.07 -8.87 9.67
N PHE A 149 7.31 -9.00 8.37
CA PHE A 149 8.65 -8.88 7.78
C PHE A 149 9.17 -7.43 7.76
N LYS A 150 8.28 -6.43 7.71
CA LYS A 150 8.67 -5.00 7.66
C LYS A 150 8.68 -4.30 9.01
N ALA A 151 7.93 -4.81 9.99
CA ALA A 151 7.77 -4.19 11.30
C ALA A 151 9.11 -4.01 12.04
N GLY A 152 10.01 -4.99 11.95
CA GLY A 152 11.32 -4.93 12.61
C GLY A 152 12.36 -4.04 11.94
N TYR A 153 12.02 -3.33 10.86
CA TYR A 153 12.95 -2.50 10.08
C TYR A 153 12.81 -1.01 10.38
N PHE A 154 13.92 -0.27 10.39
CA PHE A 154 13.92 1.19 10.46
C PHE A 154 13.64 1.74 9.05
N GLN A 155 12.41 1.54 8.57
CA GLN A 155 11.99 1.97 7.24
C GLN A 155 10.52 2.42 7.25
N VAL A 156 10.15 3.25 6.27
CA VAL A 156 8.86 3.93 6.17
C VAL A 156 7.69 3.03 5.75
N GLU A 157 7.96 1.83 5.27
CA GLU A 157 7.04 0.94 4.56
C GLU A 157 5.74 0.72 5.35
N VAL A 158 5.83 0.42 6.64
CA VAL A 158 4.66 0.18 7.51
C VAL A 158 3.71 1.39 7.53
N LEU A 159 4.26 2.58 7.75
CA LEU A 159 3.51 3.84 7.76
C LEU A 159 2.90 4.11 6.38
N TYR A 160 3.72 3.97 5.34
CA TYR A 160 3.34 4.25 3.97
C TYR A 160 2.23 3.31 3.47
N TYR A 161 2.29 2.01 3.80
CA TYR A 161 1.25 1.05 3.43
C TYR A 161 -0.09 1.40 4.09
N GLY A 162 -0.08 1.76 5.37
CA GLY A 162 -1.27 2.20 6.10
C GLY A 162 -1.88 3.47 5.49
N LEU A 163 -1.07 4.51 5.30
CA LEU A 163 -1.53 5.78 4.72
C LEU A 163 -2.04 5.62 3.29
N THR A 164 -1.32 4.88 2.44
CA THR A 164 -1.72 4.64 1.05
C THR A 164 -3.02 3.85 0.97
N PHE A 165 -3.20 2.85 1.84
CA PHE A 165 -4.45 2.10 1.91
C PHE A 165 -5.63 3.00 2.29
N ILE A 166 -5.48 3.84 3.32
CA ILE A 166 -6.54 4.77 3.72
C ILE A 166 -6.82 5.79 2.61
N SER A 167 -5.79 6.37 2.00
CA SER A 167 -5.93 7.27 0.84
C SER A 167 -6.73 6.60 -0.28
N PHE A 168 -6.39 5.36 -0.63
CA PHE A 168 -7.12 4.59 -1.65
C PHE A 168 -8.61 4.46 -1.29
N LEU A 169 -8.95 4.07 -0.06
CA LEU A 169 -10.35 3.96 0.37
C LEU A 169 -11.10 5.31 0.33
N LEU A 170 -10.44 6.40 0.71
CA LEU A 170 -11.01 7.74 0.68
C LEU A 170 -11.25 8.22 -0.76
N MET A 171 -10.31 7.97 -1.68
CA MET A 171 -10.45 8.24 -3.12
C MET A 171 -11.60 7.43 -3.74
N LEU A 172 -11.70 6.13 -3.43
CA LEU A 172 -12.87 5.33 -3.84
C LEU A 172 -14.18 5.93 -3.33
N ARG A 173 -14.19 6.37 -2.07
CA ARG A 173 -15.39 6.96 -1.49
C ARG A 173 -15.74 8.30 -2.12
N MET A 174 -14.75 9.12 -2.49
CA MET A 174 -14.94 10.37 -3.22
C MET A 174 -15.55 10.12 -4.59
N LEU A 175 -15.12 9.07 -5.30
CA LEU A 175 -15.70 8.67 -6.58
C LEU A 175 -17.14 8.15 -6.45
N ILE A 176 -17.59 7.72 -5.27
CA ILE A 176 -18.96 7.24 -5.06
C ILE A 176 -19.88 8.37 -4.59
N ALA A 177 -19.47 9.10 -3.55
CA ALA A 177 -20.30 10.11 -2.89
C ALA A 177 -19.40 11.18 -2.27
N PRO A 178 -19.00 12.19 -3.06
CA PRO A 178 -18.09 13.24 -2.61
C PRO A 178 -18.78 14.15 -1.60
N THR A 179 -18.11 14.43 -0.49
CA THR A 179 -18.54 15.43 0.50
C THR A 179 -17.35 16.30 0.88
N THR A 180 -17.61 17.50 1.40
CA THR A 180 -16.55 18.44 1.79
C THR A 180 -15.65 17.86 2.89
N LYS A 181 -16.23 17.23 3.93
CA LYS A 181 -15.47 16.54 4.98
C LYS A 181 -14.58 15.43 4.38
N LEU A 182 -15.12 14.64 3.45
CA LEU A 182 -14.37 13.57 2.81
C LEU A 182 -13.25 14.11 1.92
N ALA A 183 -13.47 15.22 1.22
CA ALA A 183 -12.45 15.86 0.40
C ALA A 183 -11.26 16.34 1.25
N ILE A 184 -11.54 16.98 2.39
CA ILE A 184 -10.51 17.41 3.34
C ILE A 184 -9.70 16.20 3.82
N TRP A 185 -10.34 15.15 4.31
CA TRP A 185 -9.63 13.96 4.78
C TRP A 185 -8.85 13.25 3.66
N THR A 186 -9.42 13.18 2.45
CA THR A 186 -8.69 12.63 1.29
C THR A 186 -7.42 13.42 1.01
N GLY A 187 -7.51 14.76 0.97
CA GLY A 187 -6.36 15.64 0.75
C GLY A 187 -5.31 15.50 1.84
N VAL A 188 -5.73 15.51 3.12
CA VAL A 188 -4.82 15.39 4.27
C VAL A 188 -4.09 14.05 4.27
N ILE A 189 -4.81 12.93 4.20
CA ILE A 189 -4.18 11.60 4.30
C ILE A 189 -3.31 11.31 3.08
N THR A 190 -3.72 11.78 1.90
CA THR A 190 -2.90 11.64 0.68
C THR A 190 -1.64 12.52 0.75
N GLY A 191 -1.74 13.73 1.32
CA GLY A 191 -0.59 14.61 1.57
C GLY A 191 0.40 13.97 2.55
N LEU A 192 -0.09 13.40 3.65
CA LEU A 192 0.73 12.63 4.59
C LEU A 192 1.35 11.40 3.93
N ALA A 193 0.61 10.68 3.09
CA ALA A 193 1.16 9.56 2.32
C ALA A 193 2.29 10.00 1.40
N TYR A 194 2.19 11.18 0.77
CA TYR A 194 3.26 11.77 -0.05
C TYR A 194 4.49 12.10 0.80
N LEU A 195 4.29 12.73 1.96
CA LEU A 195 5.36 13.02 2.91
C LEU A 195 5.98 11.76 3.54
N ALA A 196 5.32 10.60 3.46
CA ALA A 196 5.92 9.30 3.79
C ALA A 196 6.69 8.72 2.59
N LYS A 197 6.14 8.79 1.38
CA LYS A 197 6.79 8.36 0.14
C LYS A 197 6.17 9.02 -1.09
N ALA A 198 7.01 9.59 -1.97
CA ALA A 198 6.54 10.29 -3.17
C ALA A 198 5.79 9.38 -4.17
N SER A 199 5.94 8.06 -4.07
CA SER A 199 5.26 7.09 -4.93
C SER A 199 3.73 7.11 -4.83
N VAL A 200 3.12 7.92 -3.96
CA VAL A 200 1.65 8.12 -3.96
C VAL A 200 1.15 9.00 -5.12
N LEU A 201 2.03 9.81 -5.74
CA LEU A 201 1.62 10.80 -6.76
C LEU A 201 0.82 10.21 -7.95
N PRO A 202 1.18 9.04 -8.53
CA PRO A 202 0.38 8.43 -9.59
C PRO A 202 -1.07 8.17 -9.16
N ALA A 203 -1.30 7.76 -7.92
CA ALA A 203 -2.66 7.56 -7.41
C ALA A 203 -3.47 8.86 -7.38
N VAL A 204 -2.84 9.97 -6.99
CA VAL A 204 -3.48 11.30 -6.96
C VAL A 204 -3.84 11.74 -8.37
N GLY A 205 -2.91 11.62 -9.31
CA GLY A 205 -3.15 11.96 -10.72
C GLY A 205 -4.29 11.15 -11.33
N LEU A 206 -4.29 9.83 -11.12
CA LEU A 206 -5.36 8.95 -11.57
C LEU A 206 -6.71 9.30 -10.93
N PHE A 207 -6.73 9.57 -9.63
CA PHE A 207 -7.96 9.97 -8.94
C PHE A 207 -8.53 11.26 -9.51
N VAL A 208 -7.71 12.31 -9.63
CA VAL A 208 -8.14 13.61 -10.17
C VAL A 208 -8.64 13.44 -11.60
N GLY A 209 -7.89 12.72 -12.45
CA GLY A 209 -8.28 12.45 -13.84
C GLY A 209 -9.63 11.76 -13.93
N TRP A 210 -9.82 10.63 -13.23
CA TRP A 210 -11.10 9.91 -13.27
C TRP A 210 -12.24 10.66 -12.59
N PHE A 211 -11.96 11.46 -11.56
CA PHE A 211 -12.97 12.28 -10.89
C PHE A 211 -13.49 13.38 -11.82
N VAL A 212 -12.59 14.08 -12.52
CA VAL A 212 -12.95 15.12 -13.51
C VAL A 212 -13.68 14.49 -14.70
N LEU A 213 -13.19 13.38 -15.26
CA LEU A 213 -13.86 12.68 -16.35
C LEU A 213 -15.26 12.19 -15.96
N LYS A 214 -15.43 11.68 -14.73
CA LYS A 214 -16.74 11.31 -14.19
C LYS A 214 -17.69 12.51 -14.16
N TRP A 215 -17.21 13.66 -13.66
CA TRP A 215 -17.99 14.88 -13.59
C TRP A 215 -18.37 15.40 -14.98
N MET A 216 -17.41 15.47 -15.92
CA MET A 216 -17.65 15.88 -17.31
C MET A 216 -18.66 14.98 -18.01
N TYR A 217 -18.55 13.66 -17.84
CA TYR A 217 -19.49 12.70 -18.40
C TYR A 217 -20.90 12.88 -17.82
N GLY A 218 -21.01 13.11 -16.51
CA GLY A 218 -22.28 13.39 -15.85
C GLY A 218 -22.93 14.69 -16.34
N PHE A 219 -22.12 15.73 -16.55
CA PHE A 219 -22.54 17.02 -17.06
C PHE A 219 -23.05 16.89 -18.51
N TRP A 220 -22.27 16.23 -19.38
CA TRP A 220 -22.67 15.99 -20.78
C TRP A 220 -23.95 15.15 -20.92
N LYS A 221 -24.18 14.21 -19.99
CA LYS A 221 -25.39 13.39 -19.96
C LYS A 221 -26.56 14.02 -19.19
N ASN A 222 -26.46 15.29 -18.79
CA ASN A 222 -27.47 16.01 -18.00
C ASN A 222 -27.96 15.20 -16.79
N ARG A 223 -27.05 14.46 -16.12
CA ARG A 223 -27.42 13.67 -14.95
C ARG A 223 -27.67 14.61 -13.78
N ALA A 224 -28.85 14.51 -13.17
CA ALA A 224 -29.28 15.30 -12.01
C ALA A 224 -28.27 15.29 -10.85
N ASP A 225 -27.51 14.21 -10.70
CA ASP A 225 -26.48 14.07 -9.66
C ASP A 225 -25.22 14.90 -9.92
N THR A 226 -25.06 15.52 -11.09
CA THR A 226 -23.84 16.27 -11.43
C THR A 226 -23.97 17.73 -11.03
N SER A 227 -23.39 18.08 -9.87
CA SER A 227 -23.42 19.46 -9.37
C SER A 227 -22.02 20.09 -9.33
N LEU A 228 -21.98 21.42 -9.39
CA LEU A 228 -20.75 22.19 -9.15
C LEU A 228 -20.16 21.91 -7.77
N ALA A 229 -21.00 21.56 -6.79
CA ALA A 229 -20.55 21.16 -5.46
C ALA A 229 -19.68 19.89 -5.49
N GLN A 230 -19.92 18.96 -6.42
CA GLN A 230 -19.05 17.78 -6.58
C GLN A 230 -17.69 18.16 -7.14
N LEU A 231 -17.65 19.01 -8.18
CA LEU A 231 -16.39 19.51 -8.75
C LEU A 231 -15.58 20.28 -7.71
N ARG A 232 -16.25 21.16 -6.94
CA ARG A 232 -15.65 21.88 -5.80
C ARG A 232 -15.01 20.91 -4.81
N ASN A 233 -15.68 19.81 -4.46
CA ASN A 233 -15.13 18.82 -3.54
C ASN A 233 -13.92 18.08 -4.14
N GLY A 234 -13.90 17.82 -5.46
CA GLY A 234 -12.73 17.29 -6.15
C GLY A 234 -11.53 18.25 -6.10
N LEU A 235 -11.76 19.53 -6.43
CA LEU A 235 -10.74 20.58 -6.33
C LEU A 235 -10.23 20.77 -4.90
N LEU A 236 -11.12 20.68 -3.91
CA LEU A 236 -10.75 20.78 -2.50
C LEU A 236 -9.77 19.68 -2.06
N VAL A 237 -9.85 18.46 -2.63
CA VAL A 237 -8.84 17.42 -2.37
C VAL A 237 -7.46 17.91 -2.79
N VAL A 238 -7.34 18.50 -3.99
CA VAL A 238 -6.07 18.98 -4.55
C VAL A 238 -5.54 20.15 -3.71
N VAL A 239 -6.39 21.11 -3.38
CA VAL A 239 -5.99 22.27 -2.56
C VAL A 239 -5.50 21.81 -1.18
N VAL A 240 -6.24 20.93 -0.49
CA VAL A 240 -5.85 20.42 0.82
C VAL A 240 -4.59 19.55 0.75
N PHE A 241 -4.47 18.71 -0.28
CA PHE A 241 -3.24 17.95 -0.54
C PHE A 241 -2.03 18.89 -0.68
N LEU A 242 -2.13 19.91 -1.52
CA LEU A 242 -1.06 20.89 -1.74
C LEU A 242 -0.73 21.66 -0.45
N MET A 243 -1.74 22.08 0.33
CA MET A 243 -1.52 22.76 1.61
C MET A 243 -0.73 21.90 2.60
N VAL A 244 -1.03 20.60 2.70
CA VAL A 244 -0.31 19.68 3.60
C VAL A 244 1.14 19.50 3.19
N ILE A 245 1.43 19.43 1.89
CA ILE A 245 2.79 19.21 1.39
C ILE A 245 3.56 20.52 1.14
N ALA A 246 2.89 21.67 1.19
CA ALA A 246 3.47 22.98 0.86
C ALA A 246 4.76 23.30 1.61
N PRO A 247 4.88 23.07 2.94
CA PRO A 247 6.13 23.37 3.65
C PRO A 247 7.32 22.61 3.06
N PHE A 248 7.13 21.31 2.77
CA PHE A 248 8.16 20.49 2.15
C PHE A 248 8.43 20.91 0.70
N LEU A 249 7.39 21.23 -0.08
CA LEU A 249 7.56 21.70 -1.45
C LEU A 249 8.36 23.01 -1.53
N ILE A 250 8.09 23.97 -0.64
CA ILE A 250 8.83 25.24 -0.57
C ILE A 250 10.30 24.96 -0.27
N TYR A 251 10.56 24.11 0.72
CA TYR A 251 11.91 23.69 1.06
C TYR A 251 12.63 23.08 -0.16
N VAL A 252 11.98 22.14 -0.83
CA VAL A 252 12.56 21.42 -1.97
C VAL A 252 12.82 22.38 -3.14
N ARG A 253 11.93 23.36 -3.37
CA ARG A 253 12.13 24.40 -4.40
C ARG A 253 13.33 25.29 -4.06
N VAL A 254 13.53 25.66 -2.80
CA VAL A 254 14.69 26.45 -2.37
C VAL A 254 15.99 25.64 -2.51
N GLN A 255 15.99 24.39 -2.06
CA GLN A 255 17.20 23.55 -2.02
C GLN A 255 17.62 23.01 -3.39
N PHE A 256 16.66 22.59 -4.21
CA PHE A 256 16.92 21.91 -5.48
C PHE A 256 16.52 22.75 -6.70
N GLY A 257 15.83 23.87 -6.52
CA GLY A 257 15.33 24.66 -7.65
C GLY A 257 14.17 24.00 -8.39
N HIS A 258 13.54 22.94 -7.87
CA HIS A 258 12.43 22.24 -8.55
C HIS A 258 11.31 21.88 -7.59
N TRP A 259 10.05 22.01 -8.02
CA TRP A 259 8.91 21.51 -7.27
C TRP A 259 8.82 19.98 -7.42
N PHE A 260 8.38 19.29 -6.35
CA PHE A 260 8.24 17.82 -6.33
C PHE A 260 9.53 17.04 -6.64
N TYR A 261 10.71 17.66 -6.47
CA TYR A 261 11.98 16.97 -6.70
C TYR A 261 12.10 15.73 -5.82
N ASN A 262 12.35 14.60 -6.48
CA ASN A 262 12.75 13.36 -5.83
C ASN A 262 13.67 12.60 -6.78
N VAL A 263 14.88 12.26 -6.35
CA VAL A 263 15.90 11.66 -7.22
C VAL A 263 15.40 10.41 -7.95
N ASN A 264 14.52 9.62 -7.32
CA ASN A 264 14.02 8.38 -7.95
C ASN A 264 13.11 8.67 -9.14
N THR A 265 12.20 9.65 -9.03
CA THR A 265 11.23 9.99 -10.07
C THR A 265 11.76 11.03 -11.05
N THR A 266 12.69 11.88 -10.60
CA THR A 266 13.31 12.92 -11.42
C THR A 266 14.39 12.32 -12.31
N PHE A 267 15.25 11.44 -11.77
CA PHE A 267 16.41 10.91 -12.51
C PHE A 267 16.38 9.38 -12.62
N TYR A 268 16.27 8.65 -11.51
CA TYR A 268 16.63 7.22 -11.52
C TYR A 268 15.74 6.37 -12.41
N ILE A 269 14.45 6.70 -12.50
CA ILE A 269 13.50 6.03 -13.38
C ILE A 269 13.91 6.08 -14.88
N TRP A 270 14.81 6.98 -15.25
CA TRP A 270 15.32 7.19 -16.62
C TRP A 270 16.72 6.63 -16.87
N TYR A 271 17.34 5.94 -15.92
CA TYR A 271 18.56 5.16 -16.17
C TYR A 271 18.22 3.71 -16.49
N ASP A 272 19.12 3.00 -17.18
CA ASP A 272 18.94 1.58 -17.53
C ASP A 272 19.60 0.64 -16.53
N SER A 273 20.43 1.15 -15.62
CA SER A 273 21.05 0.37 -14.57
C SER A 273 21.37 1.19 -13.31
N TRP A 274 21.53 0.50 -12.18
CA TRP A 274 22.04 1.13 -10.96
C TRP A 274 23.48 1.65 -11.11
N ASP A 275 24.26 1.07 -12.01
CA ASP A 275 25.64 1.51 -12.24
C ASP A 275 25.69 2.87 -12.91
N GLU A 276 24.82 3.11 -13.90
CA GLU A 276 24.65 4.45 -14.47
C GLU A 276 24.17 5.46 -13.44
N VAL A 277 23.29 5.08 -12.51
CA VAL A 277 22.92 5.96 -11.38
C VAL A 277 24.16 6.33 -10.57
N ARG A 278 24.99 5.35 -10.21
CA ARG A 278 26.20 5.56 -9.39
C ARG A 278 27.22 6.47 -10.07
N TYR A 279 27.45 6.27 -11.36
CA TYR A 279 28.43 7.04 -12.13
C TYR A 279 27.88 8.35 -12.71
N GLY A 280 26.56 8.48 -12.79
CA GLY A 280 25.84 9.66 -13.26
C GLY A 280 25.47 10.62 -12.13
N THR A 281 24.20 11.00 -12.04
CA THR A 281 23.68 12.04 -11.12
C THR A 281 24.10 11.84 -9.65
N ARG A 282 24.26 10.59 -9.18
CA ARG A 282 24.70 10.32 -7.81
C ARG A 282 26.14 10.77 -7.54
N LYS A 283 27.03 10.70 -8.53
CA LYS A 283 28.41 11.24 -8.45
C LYS A 283 28.40 12.75 -8.22
N TYR A 284 27.34 13.43 -8.64
CA TYR A 284 27.15 14.88 -8.50
C TYR A 284 26.28 15.26 -7.28
N HIS A 285 26.13 14.35 -6.31
CA HIS A 285 25.44 14.59 -5.03
C HIS A 285 23.95 14.98 -5.17
N ASP A 286 23.26 14.38 -6.14
CA ASP A 286 21.83 14.54 -6.43
C ASP A 286 20.89 14.43 -5.21
N VAL A 287 21.25 13.66 -4.18
CA VAL A 287 20.44 13.55 -2.95
C VAL A 287 20.46 14.85 -2.13
N THR A 288 21.50 15.67 -2.25
CA THR A 288 21.68 16.88 -1.43
C THR A 288 21.52 18.18 -2.20
N GLN A 289 21.72 18.15 -3.52
CA GLN A 289 21.60 19.32 -4.40
C GLN A 289 21.17 18.86 -5.79
N TYR A 290 20.70 19.78 -6.63
CA TYR A 290 20.48 19.47 -8.04
C TYR A 290 21.84 19.19 -8.70
N PRO A 291 21.98 18.11 -9.49
CA PRO A 291 23.28 17.71 -10.03
C PRO A 291 23.82 18.78 -10.97
N ASN A 292 25.06 19.21 -10.72
CA ASN A 292 25.77 20.15 -11.59
C ASN A 292 26.45 19.37 -12.73
N MET A 293 25.68 19.08 -13.77
CA MET A 293 26.13 18.37 -14.97
C MET A 293 25.49 19.00 -16.23
N PRO A 294 26.07 18.81 -17.43
CA PRO A 294 25.52 19.34 -18.68
C PRO A 294 24.04 18.94 -18.86
N ALA A 295 23.21 19.87 -19.34
CA ALA A 295 21.75 19.69 -19.37
C ALA A 295 21.29 18.52 -20.26
N ASP A 296 22.05 18.21 -21.30
CA ASP A 296 21.88 17.07 -22.21
C ASP A 296 22.33 15.74 -21.58
N GLU A 297 23.24 15.79 -20.60
CA GLU A 297 23.63 14.61 -19.84
C GLU A 297 22.59 14.23 -18.76
N ILE A 298 21.79 15.19 -18.27
CA ILE A 298 20.81 14.97 -17.20
C ILE A 298 19.73 13.97 -17.66
N PRO A 299 19.54 12.84 -16.94
CA PRO A 299 18.48 11.89 -17.21
C PRO A 299 17.11 12.56 -17.11
N SER A 300 16.30 12.37 -18.14
CA SER A 300 14.95 12.90 -18.20
C SER A 300 14.13 12.04 -19.15
N MET A 301 12.80 12.14 -19.05
CA MET A 301 11.90 11.48 -20.01
C MET A 301 12.25 11.85 -21.45
N GLY A 302 12.51 13.13 -21.72
CA GLY A 302 12.83 13.61 -23.06
C GLY A 302 14.14 13.04 -23.60
N LYS A 303 15.17 12.93 -22.76
CA LYS A 303 16.43 12.26 -23.13
C LYS A 303 16.20 10.77 -23.41
N TYR A 304 15.51 10.08 -22.49
CA TYR A 304 15.23 8.65 -22.62
C TYR A 304 14.48 8.32 -23.92
N LEU A 305 13.46 9.12 -24.27
CA LEU A 305 12.70 8.96 -25.50
C LEU A 305 13.51 9.20 -26.79
N ARG A 306 14.59 9.98 -26.74
CA ARG A 306 15.49 10.19 -27.89
C ARG A 306 16.48 9.05 -28.06
N GLU A 307 16.93 8.47 -26.96
CA GLU A 307 17.99 7.45 -26.93
C GLU A 307 17.44 6.03 -27.08
N HIS A 308 16.15 5.81 -26.79
CA HIS A 308 15.53 4.49 -26.81
C HIS A 308 14.45 4.38 -27.86
N THR A 309 14.37 3.21 -28.50
CA THR A 309 13.27 2.86 -29.38
C THR A 309 12.04 2.41 -28.58
N VAL A 310 10.87 2.40 -29.22
CA VAL A 310 9.65 1.83 -28.61
C VAL A 310 9.85 0.36 -28.22
N ALA A 311 10.62 -0.39 -29.01
CA ALA A 311 10.95 -1.78 -28.72
C ALA A 311 11.75 -1.93 -27.42
N ASP A 312 12.71 -1.04 -27.17
CA ASP A 312 13.51 -1.04 -25.93
C ASP A 312 12.61 -0.74 -24.72
N MET A 313 11.70 0.22 -24.84
CA MET A 313 10.77 0.58 -23.77
C MET A 313 9.81 -0.57 -23.44
N VAL A 314 9.25 -1.23 -24.45
CA VAL A 314 8.40 -2.42 -24.27
C VAL A 314 9.21 -3.58 -23.69
N GLY A 315 10.45 -3.76 -24.15
CA GLY A 315 11.40 -4.74 -23.62
C GLY A 315 11.69 -4.52 -22.14
N ARG A 316 11.94 -3.28 -21.73
CA ARG A 316 12.15 -2.90 -20.33
C ARG A 316 10.92 -3.20 -19.47
N ALA A 317 9.74 -2.78 -19.92
CA ALA A 317 8.50 -3.03 -19.18
C ALA A 317 8.18 -4.53 -19.05
N SER A 318 8.27 -5.29 -20.14
CA SER A 318 8.01 -6.74 -20.14
C SER A 318 9.02 -7.53 -19.32
N SER A 319 10.33 -7.25 -19.47
CA SER A 319 11.38 -7.85 -18.65
C SER A 319 11.18 -7.53 -17.17
N GLY A 320 10.79 -6.29 -16.86
CA GLY A 320 10.47 -5.85 -15.50
C GLY A 320 9.29 -6.60 -14.90
N LEU A 321 8.23 -6.87 -15.68
CA LEU A 321 7.07 -7.65 -15.24
C LEU A 321 7.46 -9.10 -14.94
N ILE A 322 8.22 -9.74 -15.83
CA ILE A 322 8.69 -11.13 -15.67
C ILE A 322 9.58 -11.24 -14.44
N LYS A 323 10.62 -10.41 -14.35
CA LYS A 323 11.54 -10.41 -13.19
C LYS A 323 10.83 -10.12 -11.89
N SER A 324 9.85 -9.21 -11.89
CA SER A 324 9.01 -8.94 -10.73
C SER A 324 8.21 -10.19 -10.37
N TYR A 325 7.52 -10.82 -11.32
CA TYR A 325 6.75 -12.03 -11.06
C TYR A 325 7.62 -13.16 -10.49
N ASP A 326 8.77 -13.43 -11.10
CA ASP A 326 9.69 -14.50 -10.69
C ASP A 326 10.22 -14.27 -9.28
N ARG A 327 10.65 -13.02 -8.99
CA ARG A 327 11.13 -12.64 -7.67
C ARG A 327 10.09 -12.87 -6.58
N HIS A 328 8.82 -12.58 -6.86
CA HIS A 328 7.76 -12.66 -5.86
C HIS A 328 7.13 -14.06 -5.75
N THR A 329 7.26 -14.90 -6.77
CA THR A 329 6.59 -16.22 -6.83
C THR A 329 7.55 -17.36 -6.52
N PHE A 330 8.73 -17.36 -7.15
CA PHE A 330 9.65 -18.50 -7.13
C PHE A 330 10.88 -18.28 -6.26
N CYS A 331 11.18 -17.03 -5.85
CA CYS A 331 12.30 -16.81 -4.95
C CYS A 331 12.05 -17.48 -3.59
N PRO A 332 13.00 -18.25 -3.04
CA PRO A 332 12.96 -18.71 -1.65
C PRO A 332 12.84 -17.57 -0.63
N CYS A 333 13.14 -16.35 -1.06
CA CYS A 333 13.07 -15.11 -0.31
C CYS A 333 11.69 -14.42 -0.33
N ALA A 334 10.70 -14.95 -1.05
CA ALA A 334 9.39 -14.33 -1.17
C ALA A 334 8.59 -14.44 0.14
N TYR A 335 7.92 -13.36 0.55
CA TYR A 335 7.19 -13.33 1.83
C TYR A 335 5.98 -14.29 1.87
N GLY A 336 5.55 -14.81 0.70
CA GLY A 336 4.50 -15.82 0.57
C GLY A 336 3.11 -15.25 0.32
N TYR A 337 2.95 -13.94 0.13
CA TYR A 337 1.63 -13.34 -0.11
C TYR A 337 1.07 -13.64 -1.51
N VAL A 338 1.93 -13.94 -2.50
CA VAL A 338 1.51 -14.08 -3.92
C VAL A 338 0.52 -15.21 -4.12
N LYS A 339 0.72 -16.37 -3.49
CA LYS A 339 -0.22 -17.50 -3.60
C LYS A 339 -1.63 -17.13 -3.17
N PHE A 340 -1.77 -16.27 -2.16
CA PHE A 340 -3.06 -15.81 -1.72
C PHE A 340 -3.65 -14.76 -2.66
N LEU A 341 -2.82 -13.86 -3.22
CA LEU A 341 -3.28 -12.96 -4.27
C LEU A 341 -3.81 -13.75 -5.47
N GLN A 342 -3.09 -14.78 -5.91
CA GLN A 342 -3.51 -15.67 -7.00
C GLN A 342 -4.81 -16.40 -6.64
N LEU A 343 -4.88 -17.03 -5.46
CA LEU A 343 -6.06 -17.76 -5.00
C LEU A 343 -7.31 -16.87 -4.99
N TYR A 344 -7.22 -15.69 -4.38
CA TYR A 344 -8.33 -14.73 -4.35
C TYR A 344 -8.67 -14.15 -5.73
N SER A 345 -7.67 -13.93 -6.59
CA SER A 345 -7.88 -13.43 -7.96
C SER A 345 -8.60 -14.46 -8.83
N VAL A 346 -8.14 -15.71 -8.84
CA VAL A 346 -8.78 -16.81 -9.58
C VAL A 346 -10.22 -17.00 -9.10
N PHE A 347 -10.44 -16.96 -7.79
CA PHE A 347 -11.78 -17.09 -7.24
C PHE A 347 -12.69 -15.90 -7.57
N ALA A 348 -12.15 -14.68 -7.54
CA ALA A 348 -12.88 -13.49 -7.97
C ALA A 348 -13.22 -13.51 -9.45
N LEU A 349 -12.29 -13.97 -10.31
CA LEU A 349 -12.53 -14.16 -11.74
C LEU A 349 -13.63 -15.20 -11.99
N TRP A 350 -13.58 -16.34 -11.30
CA TRP A 350 -14.66 -17.32 -11.33
C TRP A 350 -16.01 -16.69 -10.95
N ALA A 351 -16.06 -15.94 -9.85
CA ALA A 351 -17.30 -15.27 -9.43
C ALA A 351 -17.77 -14.24 -10.47
N CYS A 352 -16.86 -13.47 -11.07
CA CYS A 352 -17.17 -12.54 -12.16
C CYS A 352 -17.80 -13.25 -13.37
N VAL A 353 -17.28 -14.43 -13.76
CA VAL A 353 -17.82 -15.22 -14.86
C VAL A 353 -19.21 -15.78 -14.51
N VAL A 354 -19.36 -16.40 -13.34
CA VAL A 354 -20.62 -16.99 -12.89
C VAL A 354 -21.73 -15.94 -12.76
N PHE A 355 -21.41 -14.76 -12.23
CA PHE A 355 -22.37 -13.67 -11.99
C PHE A 355 -22.33 -12.57 -13.06
N TRP A 356 -21.77 -12.87 -14.24
CA TRP A 356 -21.56 -11.89 -15.31
C TRP A 356 -22.87 -11.22 -15.75
N HIS A 357 -23.83 -12.05 -16.16
CA HIS A 357 -25.10 -11.60 -16.73
C HIS A 357 -26.06 -11.02 -15.69
N THR A 358 -25.97 -11.47 -14.44
CA THR A 358 -26.91 -11.10 -13.37
C THR A 358 -26.47 -9.87 -12.59
N HIS A 359 -25.22 -9.80 -12.13
CA HIS A 359 -24.81 -8.80 -11.15
C HIS A 359 -23.61 -7.96 -11.59
N LEU A 360 -22.64 -8.53 -12.30
CA LEU A 360 -21.41 -7.81 -12.66
C LEU A 360 -21.66 -6.72 -13.69
N LYS A 361 -22.45 -6.98 -14.75
CA LYS A 361 -22.83 -5.94 -15.72
C LYS A 361 -23.49 -4.74 -15.07
N ILE A 362 -24.37 -4.98 -14.09
CA ILE A 362 -25.06 -3.92 -13.33
C ILE A 362 -24.05 -3.13 -12.49
N LEU A 363 -23.16 -3.84 -11.79
CA LEU A 363 -22.11 -3.23 -10.97
C LEU A 363 -21.19 -2.33 -11.81
N LEU A 364 -20.70 -2.83 -12.94
CA LEU A 364 -19.82 -2.09 -13.86
C LEU A 364 -20.51 -0.86 -14.45
N LYS A 365 -21.79 -0.97 -14.85
CA LYS A 365 -22.55 0.19 -15.33
C LYS A 365 -22.75 1.25 -14.24
N ARG A 366 -23.04 0.83 -13.01
CA ARG A 366 -23.28 1.72 -11.88
C ARG A 366 -22.01 2.41 -11.39
N HIS A 367 -20.89 1.69 -11.41
CA HIS A 367 -19.62 2.11 -10.82
C HIS A 367 -18.48 2.14 -11.86
N PHE A 368 -18.80 2.50 -13.10
CA PHE A 368 -17.85 2.48 -14.22
C PHE A 368 -16.53 3.19 -13.92
N PHE A 369 -16.59 4.46 -13.52
CA PHE A 369 -15.40 5.27 -13.18
C PHE A 369 -14.64 4.74 -11.96
N LEU A 370 -15.33 4.09 -11.02
CA LEU A 370 -14.68 3.42 -9.88
C LEU A 370 -13.87 2.21 -10.37
N GLY A 371 -14.44 1.41 -11.27
CA GLY A 371 -13.77 0.28 -11.90
C GLY A 371 -12.55 0.71 -12.71
N LEU A 372 -12.68 1.78 -13.50
CA LEU A 372 -11.56 2.37 -14.26
C LEU A 372 -10.46 2.90 -13.35
N PHE A 373 -10.81 3.58 -12.25
CA PHE A 373 -9.84 4.02 -11.26
C PHE A 373 -9.10 2.83 -10.64
N CYS A 374 -9.80 1.79 -10.17
CA CYS A 374 -9.16 0.60 -9.61
C CYS A 374 -8.23 -0.09 -10.63
N LEU A 375 -8.72 -0.32 -11.86
CA LEU A 375 -7.95 -0.97 -12.91
C LEU A 375 -6.69 -0.18 -13.26
N SER A 376 -6.84 1.12 -13.51
CA SER A 376 -5.71 2.00 -13.82
C SER A 376 -4.75 2.17 -12.65
N TYR A 377 -5.24 2.20 -11.40
CA TYR A 377 -4.38 2.22 -10.21
C TYR A 377 -3.46 1.00 -10.19
N PHE A 378 -4.01 -0.22 -10.23
CA PHE A 378 -3.18 -1.42 -10.20
C PHE A 378 -2.28 -1.56 -11.43
N ALA A 379 -2.79 -1.22 -12.62
CA ALA A 379 -2.01 -1.27 -13.85
C ALA A 379 -0.84 -0.27 -13.84
N ALA A 380 -1.10 1.00 -13.50
CA ALA A 380 -0.08 2.04 -13.48
C ALA A 380 1.03 1.75 -12.48
N TYR A 381 0.68 1.31 -11.26
CA TYR A 381 1.70 0.94 -10.27
C TYR A 381 2.49 -0.29 -10.69
N THR A 382 1.83 -1.33 -11.21
CA THR A 382 2.51 -2.54 -11.69
C THR A 382 3.48 -2.21 -12.83
N LEU A 383 3.06 -1.40 -13.80
CA LEU A 383 3.92 -0.95 -14.90
C LEU A 383 5.04 -0.03 -14.41
N SER A 384 4.78 0.89 -13.49
CA SER A 384 5.80 1.77 -12.92
C SER A 384 6.87 0.99 -12.17
N TYR A 385 6.48 -0.05 -11.43
CA TYR A 385 7.44 -0.90 -10.73
C TYR A 385 8.21 -1.80 -11.68
N ALA A 386 7.55 -2.39 -12.68
CA ALA A 386 8.23 -3.13 -13.74
C ALA A 386 9.27 -2.26 -14.45
N TRP A 387 8.90 -1.03 -14.80
CA TRP A 387 9.81 -0.06 -15.41
C TRP A 387 11.03 0.28 -14.51
N TYR A 388 10.84 0.29 -13.19
CA TYR A 388 11.88 0.64 -12.22
C TYR A 388 12.81 -0.53 -11.84
N VAL A 389 12.49 -1.76 -12.25
CA VAL A 389 13.28 -2.97 -11.94
C VAL A 389 14.78 -2.84 -12.23
N PRO A 390 15.25 -2.23 -13.35
CA PRO A 390 16.67 -2.14 -13.64
C PRO A 390 17.47 -1.33 -12.60
N ILE A 391 16.79 -0.45 -11.86
CA ILE A 391 17.37 0.39 -10.82
C ILE A 391 17.33 -0.32 -9.47
N ALA A 392 16.15 -0.83 -9.11
CA ALA A 392 15.96 -1.51 -7.85
C ALA A 392 14.87 -2.58 -7.99
N MET A 393 15.22 -3.79 -7.56
CA MET A 393 14.29 -4.91 -7.47
C MET A 393 14.12 -5.28 -6.00
N GLY A 394 12.91 -5.13 -5.47
CA GLY A 394 12.61 -5.46 -4.08
C GLY A 394 11.12 -5.70 -3.86
N HIS A 395 10.81 -6.51 -2.85
CA HIS A 395 9.43 -6.85 -2.49
C HIS A 395 8.62 -5.62 -2.08
N ARG A 396 9.31 -4.62 -1.50
CA ARG A 396 8.69 -3.40 -0.96
C ARG A 396 7.87 -2.58 -1.94
N PHE A 397 8.11 -2.69 -3.25
CA PHE A 397 7.40 -1.91 -4.26
C PHE A 397 5.95 -2.38 -4.41
N MET A 398 5.74 -3.68 -4.61
CA MET A 398 4.40 -4.25 -4.83
C MET A 398 3.53 -4.23 -3.57
N LEU A 399 4.14 -4.26 -2.38
CA LEU A 399 3.43 -4.36 -1.11
C LEU A 399 2.53 -3.17 -0.79
N ALA A 400 2.79 -1.98 -1.36
CA ALA A 400 1.89 -0.83 -1.20
C ALA A 400 0.53 -1.05 -1.88
N MET A 401 0.47 -1.90 -2.91
CA MET A 401 -0.78 -2.28 -3.57
C MET A 401 -1.51 -3.43 -2.86
N PHE A 402 -0.84 -4.15 -1.96
CA PHE A 402 -1.38 -5.38 -1.36
C PHE A 402 -2.71 -5.13 -0.64
N LEU A 403 -2.75 -4.19 0.31
CA LEU A 403 -3.96 -3.85 1.06
C LEU A 403 -5.09 -3.32 0.15
N PRO A 404 -4.86 -2.34 -0.75
CA PRO A 404 -5.85 -1.95 -1.75
C PRO A 404 -6.41 -3.12 -2.56
N PHE A 405 -5.55 -4.05 -2.98
CA PHE A 405 -5.92 -5.17 -3.84
C PHE A 405 -6.81 -6.17 -3.11
N ILE A 406 -6.38 -6.68 -1.95
CA ILE A 406 -7.18 -7.65 -1.20
C ILE A 406 -8.50 -7.05 -0.70
N PHE A 407 -8.51 -5.75 -0.40
CA PHE A 407 -9.76 -5.05 -0.07
C PHE A 407 -10.70 -4.98 -1.28
N THR A 408 -10.18 -4.64 -2.46
CA THR A 408 -10.98 -4.55 -3.69
C THR A 408 -11.58 -5.90 -4.06
N ILE A 409 -10.79 -6.98 -3.99
CA ILE A 409 -11.30 -8.34 -4.22
C ILE A 409 -12.30 -8.73 -3.13
N GLY A 410 -11.99 -8.48 -1.85
CA GLY A 410 -12.89 -8.78 -0.74
C GLY A 410 -14.25 -8.09 -0.89
N ALA A 411 -14.25 -6.83 -1.33
CA ALA A 411 -15.47 -6.06 -1.61
C ALA A 411 -16.26 -6.65 -2.78
N LEU A 412 -15.59 -7.04 -3.86
CA LEU A 412 -16.22 -7.67 -5.02
C LEU A 412 -16.87 -9.02 -4.67
N LEU A 413 -16.15 -9.89 -3.96
CA LEU A 413 -16.66 -11.18 -3.50
C LEU A 413 -17.81 -11.02 -2.51
N THR A 414 -17.72 -10.05 -1.60
CA THR A 414 -18.80 -9.75 -0.65
C THR A 414 -20.05 -9.25 -1.38
N TYR A 415 -19.88 -8.41 -2.40
CA TYR A 415 -21.01 -7.96 -3.23
C TYR A 415 -21.73 -9.14 -3.88
N PHE A 416 -21.01 -10.04 -4.54
CA PHE A 416 -21.63 -11.23 -5.15
C PHE A 416 -22.29 -12.13 -4.13
N HIS A 417 -21.66 -12.35 -2.97
CA HIS A 417 -22.23 -13.18 -1.91
C HIS A 417 -23.51 -12.58 -1.32
N GLN A 418 -23.62 -11.25 -1.23
CA GLN A 418 -24.85 -10.59 -0.78
C GLN A 418 -25.99 -10.75 -1.78
N GLN A 419 -25.68 -10.74 -3.08
CA GLN A 419 -26.71 -10.95 -4.12
C GLN A 419 -27.13 -12.42 -4.23
N GLN A 420 -26.18 -13.35 -4.08
CA GLN A 420 -26.43 -14.79 -4.15
C GLN A 420 -25.61 -15.53 -3.09
N PRO A 421 -26.15 -15.71 -1.86
CA PRO A 421 -25.41 -16.28 -0.73
C PRO A 421 -25.01 -17.74 -0.91
N THR A 422 -25.85 -18.50 -1.63
CA THR A 422 -25.69 -19.94 -1.83
C THR A 422 -25.71 -20.33 -3.30
N ILE A 423 -24.92 -21.34 -3.65
CA ILE A 423 -25.02 -22.04 -4.94
C ILE A 423 -25.51 -23.47 -4.71
N ARG A 424 -26.18 -24.05 -5.71
CA ARG A 424 -26.57 -25.46 -5.66
C ARG A 424 -25.41 -26.30 -6.15
N ALA A 425 -24.86 -27.16 -5.28
CA ALA A 425 -23.80 -28.10 -5.60
C ALA A 425 -24.18 -29.48 -5.03
N PHE A 426 -24.12 -30.53 -5.84
CA PHE A 426 -24.49 -31.91 -5.45
C PHE A 426 -25.87 -31.99 -4.77
N GLY A 427 -26.85 -31.27 -5.30
CA GLY A 427 -28.21 -31.23 -4.75
C GLY A 427 -28.39 -30.44 -3.45
N ARG A 428 -27.31 -29.93 -2.84
CA ARG A 428 -27.34 -29.14 -1.59
C ARG A 428 -27.07 -27.66 -1.85
N GLN A 429 -27.59 -26.80 -0.98
CA GLN A 429 -27.24 -25.37 -0.98
C GLN A 429 -25.95 -25.17 -0.19
N VAL A 430 -24.94 -24.61 -0.84
CA VAL A 430 -23.61 -24.36 -0.25
C VAL A 430 -23.34 -22.87 -0.21
N ALA A 431 -23.00 -22.35 0.98
CA ALA A 431 -22.51 -20.99 1.14
C ALA A 431 -21.08 -20.87 0.60
N TRP A 432 -20.97 -20.68 -0.72
CA TRP A 432 -19.73 -20.77 -1.49
C TRP A 432 -18.59 -19.90 -0.94
N LEU A 433 -18.89 -18.68 -0.51
CA LEU A 433 -17.88 -17.76 0.03
C LEU A 433 -17.36 -18.25 1.39
N ASN A 434 -18.22 -18.83 2.23
CA ASN A 434 -17.82 -19.37 3.53
C ASN A 434 -16.98 -20.62 3.36
N LEU A 435 -17.35 -21.51 2.43
CA LEU A 435 -16.56 -22.70 2.11
C LEU A 435 -15.17 -22.31 1.62
N PHE A 436 -15.08 -21.38 0.66
CA PHE A 436 -13.80 -20.87 0.17
C PHE A 436 -12.96 -20.27 1.29
N ASN A 437 -13.53 -19.40 2.12
CA ASN A 437 -12.79 -18.79 3.21
C ASN A 437 -12.40 -19.78 4.30
N LEU A 438 -13.17 -20.85 4.53
CA LEU A 438 -12.79 -21.92 5.46
C LEU A 438 -11.56 -22.68 4.94
N VAL A 439 -11.56 -23.05 3.66
CA VAL A 439 -10.39 -23.71 3.03
C VAL A 439 -9.17 -22.79 3.08
N THR A 440 -9.33 -21.52 2.68
CA THR A 440 -8.26 -20.52 2.75
C THR A 440 -7.75 -20.32 4.17
N PHE A 441 -8.63 -20.32 5.18
CA PHE A 441 -8.25 -20.21 6.58
C PHE A 441 -7.36 -21.38 7.02
N LEU A 442 -7.72 -22.61 6.65
CA LEU A 442 -6.91 -23.80 6.97
C LEU A 442 -5.53 -23.73 6.31
N ILE A 443 -5.45 -23.30 5.05
CA ILE A 443 -4.18 -23.08 4.34
C ILE A 443 -3.36 -21.99 5.05
N LEU A 444 -4.00 -20.90 5.49
CA LEU A 444 -3.35 -19.82 6.23
C LEU A 444 -2.78 -20.28 7.56
N VAL A 445 -3.48 -21.12 8.31
CA VAL A 445 -2.98 -21.66 9.59
C VAL A 445 -1.69 -22.43 9.37
N VAL A 446 -1.64 -23.30 8.35
CA VAL A 446 -0.43 -24.06 8.00
C VAL A 446 0.69 -23.13 7.54
N ASP A 447 0.39 -22.13 6.70
CA ASP A 447 1.41 -21.18 6.23
C ASP A 447 1.94 -20.29 7.35
N ILE A 448 1.10 -19.85 8.30
CA ILE A 448 1.53 -19.07 9.46
C ILE A 448 2.46 -19.91 10.34
N PHE A 449 2.16 -21.20 10.52
CA PHE A 449 3.06 -22.10 11.23
C PHE A 449 4.43 -22.19 10.54
N ASP A 450 4.49 -22.46 9.23
CA ASP A 450 5.74 -22.47 8.44
C ASP A 450 6.48 -21.13 8.51
N ILE A 451 5.73 -20.03 8.46
CA ILE A 451 6.29 -18.68 8.56
C ILE A 451 6.99 -18.48 9.89
N LEU A 452 6.33 -18.82 11.00
CA LEU A 452 6.84 -18.56 12.35
C LEU A 452 7.94 -19.53 12.79
N THR A 453 7.98 -20.75 12.25
CA THR A 453 9.00 -21.75 12.61
C THR A 453 10.24 -21.65 11.74
N ASP A 454 10.07 -21.43 10.44
CA ASP A 454 11.17 -21.55 9.47
C ASP A 454 11.39 -20.25 8.69
N ARG A 455 10.39 -19.78 7.93
CA ARG A 455 10.56 -18.69 6.96
C ARG A 455 11.09 -17.40 7.59
N ILE A 456 10.68 -17.10 8.82
CA ILE A 456 11.12 -15.92 9.56
C ILE A 456 12.62 -15.88 9.85
N THR A 457 13.29 -17.03 9.82
CA THR A 457 14.74 -17.12 9.98
C THR A 457 15.48 -17.23 8.65
N ARG A 458 14.79 -17.29 7.52
CA ARG A 458 15.40 -17.32 6.19
C ARG A 458 15.26 -15.99 5.45
N ILE A 459 14.10 -15.37 5.52
CA ILE A 459 13.77 -14.15 4.77
C ILE A 459 14.29 -12.90 5.47
N SER A 460 14.91 -12.01 4.68
CA SER A 460 15.22 -10.65 5.08
C SER A 460 14.06 -9.73 4.71
N GLY A 461 13.55 -8.98 5.68
CA GLY A 461 12.58 -7.92 5.43
C GLY A 461 13.17 -6.67 4.77
N ALA A 462 14.48 -6.61 4.52
CA ALA A 462 15.15 -5.38 4.13
C ALA A 462 14.88 -4.96 2.66
N GLY A 463 14.67 -5.93 1.75
CA GLY A 463 14.61 -5.71 0.29
C GLY A 463 13.68 -6.66 -0.42
#